data_AF-A0A811LUP3-F1
#
_entry.id   AF-A0A811LUP3-F1
#
_cell.length_a   1.000
_cell.length_b   1.000
_cell.length_c   1.000
_cell.angle_alpha   90.00
_cell.angle_beta   90.00
_cell.angle_gamma   90.00
#
_symmetry.space_group_name_H-M   'P 1'
#
loop_
_entity.id
_entity.type
_entity.pdbx_description
1 polymer ?
#
loop_
_entity_poly.entity_id
_entity_poly.type
_entity_poly.pdbx_seq_one_letter_code
_entity_poly.pdbx_strand_id
1 'polypeptide(L)'
;MKLTDGDRDKILKNIAEYYYDSANIEAFLLRIFEPIIEQRTGASVTLLGPPGCGKRTVIRQFVASKSTSKKKVHLIEHNASLDDLISTKERLRQLDEILDGDKSATVCYVIYNFEHFKGTFGNNVLYTLAQKVRCSPLLLILVGESQKGLTIFEKRIASRLSGNTLRIIPDKAPEKCWEFLQNVMETATKGAPKTVQNALKINFEMPVNFYQICRGNPVYGNLKLIAKELVDIFFDEKGELSVEEILTQVIKERVGTDIYDELLDMITDRQFGLLMCAAIKTERVHLFFPCRYLYSEYKRFINLTGIPHRSNLYMDEHSFEADVRDLVYKKFFGAKYQGSRIIMLCWNLNPLQLIEPAVREKFVSKISHFVDERGQNNFMNLRV
;
A
#
# COMPACT_ATOMS: atom_id res chain seq x y z
N MET A 1 2.75 23.92 25.06
CA MET A 1 1.33 23.73 25.48
C MET A 1 1.07 22.23 25.58
N LYS A 2 0.54 21.69 26.71
CA LYS A 2 0.48 20.23 26.89
C LYS A 2 -0.85 19.64 26.43
N LEU A 3 -0.83 18.77 25.42
CA LEU A 3 -1.91 17.80 25.21
C LEU A 3 -1.94 16.84 26.40
N THR A 4 -3.13 16.35 26.75
CA THR A 4 -3.27 15.20 27.66
C THR A 4 -3.20 13.89 26.89
N ASP A 5 -2.86 12.79 27.55
CA ASP A 5 -2.89 11.44 26.94
C ASP A 5 -4.28 11.12 26.36
N GLY A 6 -5.34 11.48 27.08
CA GLY A 6 -6.72 11.27 26.63
C GLY A 6 -7.08 12.06 25.38
N ASP A 7 -6.57 13.29 25.23
CA ASP A 7 -6.74 14.09 24.01
C ASP A 7 -5.97 13.45 22.84
N ARG A 8 -4.72 13.01 23.07
CA ARG A 8 -3.89 12.35 22.07
C ARG A 8 -4.58 11.11 21.53
N ASP A 9 -4.97 10.19 22.41
CA ASP A 9 -5.60 8.93 22.03
C ASP A 9 -6.90 9.15 21.23
N LYS A 10 -7.70 10.13 21.65
CA LYS A 10 -8.92 10.51 20.94
C LYS A 10 -8.63 11.05 19.55
N ILE A 11 -7.65 11.95 19.42
CA ILE A 11 -7.27 12.52 18.12
C ILE A 11 -6.71 11.42 17.20
N LEU A 12 -5.81 10.56 17.70
CA LEU A 12 -5.24 9.45 16.93
C LEU A 12 -6.31 8.47 16.46
N LYS A 13 -7.28 8.15 17.32
CA LYS A 13 -8.45 7.35 16.93
C LYS A 13 -9.23 8.01 15.81
N ASN A 14 -9.51 9.31 15.91
CA ASN A 14 -10.25 10.03 14.88
C ASN A 14 -9.47 10.12 13.55
N ILE A 15 -8.13 10.23 13.57
CA ILE A 15 -7.29 10.17 12.36
C ILE A 15 -7.43 8.80 11.68
N ALA A 16 -7.36 7.72 12.46
CA ALA A 16 -7.52 6.37 11.95
C ALA A 16 -8.90 6.17 11.33
N GLU A 17 -9.94 6.67 12.00
CA GLU A 17 -11.34 6.57 11.60
C GLU A 17 -11.73 7.52 10.46
N TYR A 18 -10.95 8.58 10.19
CA TYR A 18 -11.27 9.56 9.14
C TYR A 18 -11.52 8.90 7.78
N TYR A 19 -12.43 9.45 7.00
CA TYR A 19 -12.84 8.86 5.72
C TYR A 19 -12.91 9.90 4.60
N TYR A 20 -12.45 9.53 3.41
CA TYR A 20 -12.56 10.38 2.22
C TYR A 20 -13.90 10.21 1.52
N ASP A 21 -14.63 11.31 1.29
CA ASP A 21 -15.88 11.31 0.50
C ASP A 21 -17.00 10.45 1.12
N SER A 22 -17.18 10.53 2.46
CA SER A 22 -18.16 9.73 3.19
C SER A 22 -19.58 9.92 2.68
N ALA A 23 -19.97 11.17 2.40
CA ALA A 23 -21.31 11.53 1.95
C ALA A 23 -21.70 10.80 0.64
N ASN A 24 -20.80 10.73 -0.33
CA ASN A 24 -21.06 10.07 -1.60
C ASN A 24 -21.22 8.55 -1.43
N ILE A 25 -20.37 7.94 -0.60
CA ILE A 25 -20.47 6.49 -0.35
C ILE A 25 -21.72 6.15 0.44
N GLU A 26 -22.04 6.95 1.46
CA GLU A 26 -23.28 6.77 2.22
C GLU A 26 -24.50 6.93 1.32
N ALA A 27 -24.55 7.95 0.46
CA ALA A 27 -25.64 8.13 -0.51
C ALA A 27 -25.73 6.95 -1.49
N PHE A 28 -24.59 6.45 -1.98
CA PHE A 28 -24.54 5.29 -2.86
C PHE A 28 -25.03 4.01 -2.17
N LEU A 29 -24.58 3.75 -0.94
CA LEU A 29 -25.01 2.59 -0.15
C LEU A 29 -26.49 2.70 0.22
N LEU A 30 -26.96 3.89 0.57
CA LEU A 30 -28.36 4.16 0.93
C LEU A 30 -29.31 3.82 -0.23
N ARG A 31 -28.98 4.31 -1.43
CA ARG A 31 -29.76 4.04 -2.66
C ARG A 31 -29.95 2.55 -2.93
N ILE A 32 -28.99 1.73 -2.54
CA ILE A 32 -29.02 0.27 -2.75
C ILE A 32 -29.70 -0.45 -1.59
N PHE A 33 -29.55 0.08 -0.37
CA PHE A 33 -30.04 -0.55 0.84
C PHE A 33 -31.54 -0.30 1.11
N GLU A 34 -32.07 0.87 0.77
CA GLU A 34 -33.50 1.15 0.96
C GLU A 34 -34.40 0.13 0.23
N PRO A 35 -34.18 -0.20 -1.05
CA PRO A 35 -34.94 -1.26 -1.73
C PRO A 35 -34.86 -2.63 -1.06
N ILE A 36 -33.71 -2.98 -0.45
CA ILE A 36 -33.53 -4.26 0.26
C ILE A 36 -34.47 -4.35 1.47
N ILE A 37 -34.64 -3.25 2.21
CA ILE A 37 -35.54 -3.20 3.36
C ILE A 37 -37.01 -3.26 2.89
N GLU A 38 -37.36 -2.47 1.88
CA GLU A 38 -38.74 -2.32 1.41
C GLU A 38 -39.25 -3.55 0.67
N GLN A 39 -38.45 -4.07 -0.26
CA GLN A 39 -38.84 -5.16 -1.17
C GLN A 39 -38.40 -6.53 -0.65
N ARG A 40 -37.62 -6.58 0.44
CA ARG A 40 -37.05 -7.82 1.00
C ARG A 40 -36.21 -8.61 -0.01
N THR A 41 -35.60 -7.91 -0.96
CA THR A 41 -34.68 -8.49 -1.95
C THR A 41 -33.24 -8.33 -1.48
N GLY A 42 -32.30 -9.12 -2.01
CA GLY A 42 -30.88 -8.90 -1.76
C GLY A 42 -30.23 -8.09 -2.88
N ALA A 43 -29.11 -7.47 -2.54
CA ALA A 43 -28.24 -6.84 -3.53
C ALA A 43 -26.77 -7.06 -3.18
N SER A 44 -25.90 -6.82 -4.15
CA SER A 44 -24.47 -6.78 -3.93
C SER A 44 -23.87 -5.44 -4.36
N VAL A 45 -22.79 -5.06 -3.70
CA VAL A 45 -22.04 -3.85 -3.95
C VAL A 45 -20.57 -4.19 -4.01
N THR A 46 -19.86 -3.62 -4.97
CA THR A 46 -18.39 -3.63 -4.95
C THR A 46 -17.86 -2.22 -4.68
N LEU A 47 -17.12 -2.06 -3.57
CA LEU A 47 -16.43 -0.82 -3.20
C LEU A 47 -14.94 -0.99 -3.47
N LEU A 48 -14.42 -0.23 -4.44
CA LEU A 48 -13.01 -0.26 -4.81
C LEU A 48 -12.36 1.06 -4.44
N GLY A 49 -11.19 1.03 -3.83
CA GLY A 49 -10.43 2.24 -3.54
C GLY A 49 -9.09 1.94 -2.88
N PRO A 50 -8.15 2.89 -2.85
CA PRO A 50 -6.84 2.67 -2.28
C PRO A 50 -6.90 2.27 -0.79
N PRO A 51 -5.88 1.60 -0.25
CA PRO A 51 -5.72 1.43 1.19
C PRO A 51 -5.76 2.77 1.93
N GLY A 52 -6.23 2.76 3.18
CA GLY A 52 -6.24 3.96 4.03
C GLY A 52 -7.36 4.97 3.74
N CYS A 53 -8.10 4.87 2.63
CA CYS A 53 -9.22 5.79 2.38
C CYS A 53 -10.36 5.62 3.40
N GLY A 54 -10.41 4.47 4.08
CA GLY A 54 -11.22 4.16 5.28
C GLY A 54 -12.55 3.41 5.02
N LYS A 55 -12.64 2.64 3.92
CA LYS A 55 -13.89 2.02 3.43
C LYS A 55 -14.63 1.25 4.53
N ARG A 56 -13.85 0.58 5.39
CA ARG A 56 -14.33 -0.15 6.56
C ARG A 56 -15.10 0.74 7.55
N THR A 57 -14.60 1.93 7.84
CA THR A 57 -15.23 2.87 8.78
C THR A 57 -16.62 3.27 8.27
N VAL A 58 -16.74 3.68 7.00
CA VAL A 58 -18.03 4.10 6.45
C VAL A 58 -19.03 2.96 6.41
N ILE A 59 -18.62 1.75 6.04
CA ILE A 59 -19.54 0.60 6.04
C ILE A 59 -20.08 0.33 7.45
N ARG A 60 -19.22 0.38 8.48
CA ARG A 60 -19.63 0.19 9.87
C ARG A 60 -20.58 1.29 10.34
N GLN A 61 -20.25 2.56 10.05
CA GLN A 61 -21.09 3.71 10.39
C GLN A 61 -22.45 3.64 9.68
N PHE A 62 -22.44 3.29 8.39
CA PHE A 62 -23.64 3.05 7.60
C PHE A 62 -24.53 2.01 8.28
N VAL A 63 -24.01 0.82 8.57
CA VAL A 63 -24.82 -0.26 9.20
C VAL A 63 -25.28 0.12 10.62
N ALA A 64 -24.45 0.81 11.39
CA ALA A 64 -24.82 1.31 12.71
C ALA A 64 -25.96 2.33 12.63
N SER A 65 -25.90 3.29 11.70
CA SER A 65 -26.93 4.32 11.50
C SER A 65 -28.28 3.74 11.03
N LYS A 66 -28.26 2.60 10.35
CA LYS A 66 -29.48 1.91 9.88
C LYS A 66 -30.04 0.91 10.88
N SER A 67 -29.26 0.55 11.89
CA SER A 67 -29.74 -0.24 13.02
C SER A 67 -30.47 0.67 14.00
N THR A 68 -31.80 0.56 14.03
CA THR A 68 -32.64 1.28 15.00
C THR A 68 -33.10 0.33 16.09
N SER A 69 -33.62 0.85 17.21
CA SER A 69 -34.19 0.03 18.30
C SER A 69 -35.32 -0.89 17.85
N LYS A 70 -35.95 -0.62 16.69
CA LYS A 70 -37.06 -1.41 16.13
C LYS A 70 -36.68 -2.29 14.92
N LYS A 71 -35.57 -1.99 14.23
CA LYS A 71 -35.08 -2.76 13.07
C LYS A 71 -33.57 -2.93 13.18
N LYS A 72 -33.15 -4.13 13.51
CA LYS A 72 -31.73 -4.49 13.67
C LYS A 72 -31.16 -4.91 12.32
N VAL A 73 -30.08 -4.26 11.89
CA VAL A 73 -29.30 -4.70 10.72
C VAL A 73 -28.12 -5.51 11.24
N HIS A 74 -28.00 -6.75 10.82
CA HIS A 74 -26.91 -7.62 11.26
C HIS A 74 -25.68 -7.39 10.39
N LEU A 75 -24.53 -7.10 10.99
CA LEU A 75 -23.25 -6.95 10.29
C LEU A 75 -22.42 -8.21 10.45
N ILE A 76 -22.02 -8.83 9.34
CA ILE A 76 -21.03 -9.92 9.31
C ILE A 76 -19.81 -9.42 8.53
N GLU A 77 -18.65 -9.36 9.16
CA GLU A 77 -17.40 -8.91 8.52
C GLU A 77 -16.44 -10.07 8.28
N HIS A 78 -15.96 -10.20 7.06
CA HIS A 78 -14.99 -11.19 6.62
C HIS A 78 -13.77 -10.46 6.04
N ASN A 79 -12.55 -10.80 6.45
CA ASN A 79 -11.31 -10.37 5.83
C ASN A 79 -10.62 -11.53 5.10
N ALA A 80 -10.68 -11.54 3.76
CA ALA A 80 -10.15 -12.63 2.95
C ALA A 80 -8.61 -12.78 3.02
N SER A 81 -7.90 -11.80 3.57
CA SER A 81 -6.45 -11.89 3.81
C SER A 81 -6.09 -12.60 5.12
N LEU A 82 -7.00 -12.64 6.10
CA LEU A 82 -6.72 -13.10 7.47
C LEU A 82 -7.55 -14.32 7.87
N ASP A 83 -8.76 -14.44 7.31
CA ASP A 83 -9.68 -15.50 7.70
C ASP A 83 -9.31 -16.83 7.04
N ASP A 84 -9.23 -17.86 7.87
CA ASP A 84 -9.01 -19.22 7.42
C ASP A 84 -10.33 -19.91 7.01
N LEU A 85 -10.21 -21.17 6.59
CA LEU A 85 -11.35 -22.00 6.19
C LEU A 85 -12.40 -22.15 7.29
N ILE A 86 -11.98 -22.26 8.54
CA ILE A 86 -12.86 -22.50 9.70
C ILE A 86 -13.67 -21.22 9.98
N SER A 87 -12.97 -20.10 10.08
CA SER A 87 -13.52 -18.76 10.31
C SER A 87 -14.49 -18.36 9.19
N THR A 88 -14.20 -18.78 7.95
CA THR A 88 -15.12 -18.60 6.82
C THR A 88 -16.41 -19.40 6.98
N LYS A 89 -16.30 -20.69 7.31
CA LYS A 89 -17.47 -21.57 7.49
C LYS A 89 -18.36 -21.07 8.63
N GLU A 90 -17.77 -20.63 9.72
CA GLU A 90 -18.52 -20.09 10.86
C GLU A 90 -19.32 -18.84 10.48
N ARG A 91 -18.74 -17.93 9.69
CA ARG A 91 -19.48 -16.75 9.19
C ARG A 91 -20.65 -17.11 8.26
N LEU A 92 -20.49 -18.15 7.44
CA LEU A 92 -21.58 -18.64 6.61
C LEU A 92 -22.68 -19.29 7.46
N ARG A 93 -22.30 -20.02 8.51
CA ARG A 93 -23.23 -20.59 9.49
C ARG A 93 -24.04 -19.49 10.20
N GLN A 94 -23.38 -18.44 10.67
CA GLN A 94 -24.03 -17.27 11.28
C GLN A 94 -25.00 -16.57 10.32
N LEU A 95 -24.62 -16.44 9.05
CA LEU A 95 -25.50 -15.89 8.02
C LEU A 95 -26.78 -16.73 7.89
N ASP A 96 -26.64 -18.05 7.85
CA ASP A 96 -27.77 -18.98 7.71
C ASP A 96 -28.68 -18.93 8.94
N GLU A 97 -28.12 -18.94 10.14
CA GLU A 97 -28.89 -18.82 11.39
C GLU A 97 -29.73 -17.54 11.46
N ILE A 98 -29.16 -16.41 11.02
CA ILE A 98 -29.87 -15.13 11.05
C ILE A 98 -30.99 -15.10 10.00
N LEU A 99 -30.71 -15.57 8.78
CA LEU A 99 -31.69 -15.56 7.69
C LEU A 99 -32.83 -16.56 7.91
N ASP A 100 -32.55 -17.72 8.51
CA ASP A 100 -33.55 -18.76 8.77
C ASP A 100 -34.34 -18.47 10.07
N GLY A 101 -33.68 -17.89 11.09
CA GLY A 101 -34.28 -17.62 12.39
C GLY A 101 -35.22 -16.42 12.43
N ASP A 102 -34.94 -15.37 11.65
CA ASP A 102 -35.78 -14.16 11.59
C ASP A 102 -36.00 -13.73 10.14
N LYS A 103 -37.18 -14.06 9.59
CA LYS A 103 -37.60 -13.65 8.23
C LYS A 103 -37.67 -12.14 8.03
N SER A 104 -37.66 -11.37 9.12
CA SER A 104 -37.65 -9.91 9.10
C SER A 104 -36.24 -9.31 9.24
N ALA A 105 -35.21 -10.13 9.45
CA ALA A 105 -33.84 -9.67 9.56
C ALA A 105 -33.31 -9.15 8.21
N THR A 106 -32.48 -8.11 8.28
CA THR A 106 -31.68 -7.63 7.16
C THR A 106 -30.21 -7.81 7.52
N VAL A 107 -29.45 -8.44 6.64
CA VAL A 107 -28.04 -8.75 6.89
C VAL A 107 -27.16 -7.99 5.91
N CYS A 108 -26.12 -7.36 6.42
CA CYS A 108 -25.01 -6.82 5.66
C CYS A 108 -23.80 -7.75 5.84
N TYR A 109 -23.43 -8.46 4.78
CA TYR A 109 -22.24 -9.30 4.75
C TYR A 109 -21.13 -8.59 3.99
N VAL A 110 -20.01 -8.33 4.65
CA VAL A 110 -18.90 -7.54 4.09
C VAL A 110 -17.66 -8.41 3.94
N ILE A 111 -17.07 -8.42 2.74
CA ILE A 111 -15.81 -9.10 2.45
C ILE A 111 -14.74 -8.05 2.14
N TYR A 112 -13.80 -7.87 3.07
CA TYR A 112 -12.60 -7.06 2.88
C TYR A 112 -11.54 -7.84 2.12
N ASN A 113 -10.82 -7.13 1.25
CA ASN A 113 -9.73 -7.64 0.43
C ASN A 113 -10.16 -8.86 -0.39
N PHE A 114 -11.37 -8.81 -0.96
CA PHE A 114 -11.98 -9.97 -1.63
C PHE A 114 -11.10 -10.52 -2.76
N GLU A 115 -10.20 -9.72 -3.32
CA GLU A 115 -9.21 -10.15 -4.32
C GLU A 115 -8.28 -11.27 -3.84
N HIS A 116 -8.16 -11.45 -2.52
CA HIS A 116 -7.36 -12.50 -1.91
C HIS A 116 -8.09 -13.85 -1.84
N PHE A 117 -9.39 -13.90 -2.12
CA PHE A 117 -10.08 -15.16 -2.36
C PHE A 117 -9.65 -15.75 -3.70
N LYS A 118 -8.58 -16.52 -3.64
CA LYS A 118 -8.03 -17.26 -4.78
C LYS A 118 -8.38 -18.73 -4.71
N GLY A 119 -8.48 -19.35 -5.89
CA GLY A 119 -8.70 -20.79 -6.02
C GLY A 119 -10.13 -21.24 -5.74
N THR A 120 -10.33 -22.56 -5.77
CA THR A 120 -11.64 -23.19 -5.73
C THR A 120 -12.43 -22.85 -4.47
N PHE A 121 -11.76 -22.75 -3.32
CA PHE A 121 -12.42 -22.44 -2.05
C PHE A 121 -13.03 -21.03 -2.04
N GLY A 122 -12.23 -20.00 -2.32
CA GLY A 122 -12.71 -18.62 -2.34
C GLY A 122 -13.82 -18.41 -3.38
N ASN A 123 -13.68 -19.02 -4.56
CA ASN A 123 -14.70 -18.96 -5.60
C ASN A 123 -16.01 -19.63 -5.16
N ASN A 124 -15.95 -20.73 -4.42
CA ASN A 124 -17.16 -21.38 -3.88
C ASN A 124 -17.85 -20.51 -2.83
N VAL A 125 -17.11 -19.86 -1.94
CA VAL A 125 -17.66 -18.93 -0.93
C VAL A 125 -18.36 -17.76 -1.60
N LEU A 126 -17.66 -17.09 -2.53
CA LEU A 126 -18.21 -15.98 -3.31
C LEU A 126 -19.45 -16.40 -4.12
N TYR A 127 -19.42 -17.58 -4.73
CA TYR A 127 -20.56 -18.12 -5.47
C TYR A 127 -21.77 -18.37 -4.54
N THR A 128 -21.57 -18.99 -3.38
CA THR A 128 -22.63 -19.25 -2.40
C THR A 128 -23.26 -17.95 -1.91
N LEU A 129 -22.45 -16.95 -1.56
CA LEU A 129 -22.94 -15.64 -1.13
C LEU A 129 -23.70 -14.92 -2.26
N ALA A 130 -23.16 -14.93 -3.49
CA ALA A 130 -23.83 -14.34 -4.64
C ALA A 130 -25.16 -15.05 -4.97
N GLN A 131 -25.26 -16.35 -4.72
CA GLN A 131 -26.53 -17.08 -4.83
C GLN A 131 -27.52 -16.66 -3.74
N LYS A 132 -27.09 -16.51 -2.49
CA LYS A 132 -27.94 -16.06 -1.37
C LYS A 132 -28.47 -14.65 -1.57
N VAL A 133 -27.69 -13.75 -2.16
CA VAL A 133 -28.14 -12.40 -2.53
C VAL A 133 -29.40 -12.43 -3.40
N ARG A 134 -29.60 -13.45 -4.24
CA ARG A 134 -30.81 -13.56 -5.10
C ARG A 134 -32.05 -14.08 -4.38
N CYS A 135 -31.88 -14.69 -3.21
CA CYS A 135 -32.94 -15.45 -2.53
C CYS A 135 -33.27 -14.91 -1.13
N SER A 136 -32.55 -13.91 -0.64
CA SER A 136 -32.66 -13.43 0.75
C SER A 136 -32.40 -11.91 0.85
N PRO A 137 -32.93 -11.23 1.89
CA PRO A 137 -32.70 -9.80 2.15
C PRO A 137 -31.28 -9.54 2.68
N LEU A 138 -30.30 -9.80 1.81
CA LEU A 138 -28.86 -9.74 2.08
C LEU A 138 -28.22 -8.65 1.23
N LEU A 139 -27.53 -7.70 1.89
CA LEU A 139 -26.59 -6.81 1.24
C LEU A 139 -25.19 -7.40 1.31
N LEU A 140 -24.65 -7.85 0.18
CA LEU A 140 -23.27 -8.31 0.06
C LEU A 140 -22.35 -7.16 -0.37
N ILE A 141 -21.42 -6.74 0.48
CA ILE A 141 -20.45 -5.68 0.16
C ILE A 141 -19.06 -6.29 -0.03
N LEU A 142 -18.55 -6.20 -1.25
CA LEU A 142 -17.20 -6.63 -1.61
C LEU A 142 -16.29 -5.41 -1.60
N VAL A 143 -15.27 -5.40 -0.74
CA VAL A 143 -14.36 -4.26 -0.55
C VAL A 143 -12.99 -4.64 -1.05
N GLY A 144 -12.49 -3.91 -2.03
CA GLY A 144 -11.21 -4.16 -2.68
C GLY A 144 -10.34 -2.92 -2.84
N GLU A 145 -9.11 -3.16 -3.29
CA GLU A 145 -8.07 -2.15 -3.48
C GLU A 145 -7.87 -1.77 -4.95
N SER A 146 -8.11 -2.70 -5.88
CA SER A 146 -7.73 -2.55 -7.29
C SER A 146 -8.91 -2.69 -8.24
N GLN A 147 -8.89 -1.92 -9.34
CA GLN A 147 -9.79 -2.15 -10.48
C GLN A 147 -9.64 -3.56 -11.07
N LYS A 148 -8.45 -4.18 -10.93
CA LYS A 148 -8.22 -5.57 -11.35
C LYS A 148 -9.05 -6.56 -10.52
N GLY A 149 -9.52 -6.17 -9.33
CA GLY A 149 -10.36 -7.00 -8.47
C GLY A 149 -11.61 -7.55 -9.17
N LEU A 150 -12.22 -6.76 -10.06
CA LEU A 150 -13.40 -7.20 -10.82
C LEU A 150 -13.11 -8.32 -11.82
N THR A 151 -11.88 -8.39 -12.34
CA THR A 151 -11.48 -9.45 -13.29
C THR A 151 -11.23 -10.80 -12.60
N ILE A 152 -11.21 -10.82 -11.26
CA ILE A 152 -10.98 -12.04 -10.47
C ILE A 152 -12.24 -12.92 -10.43
N PHE A 153 -13.43 -12.32 -10.65
CA PHE A 153 -14.66 -13.10 -10.62
C PHE A 153 -14.77 -14.01 -11.84
N GLU A 154 -14.96 -15.31 -11.58
CA GLU A 154 -15.42 -16.24 -12.60
C GLU A 154 -16.78 -15.77 -13.17
N LYS A 155 -17.03 -16.06 -14.46
CA LYS A 155 -18.27 -15.66 -15.15
C LYS A 155 -19.55 -16.02 -14.38
N ARG A 156 -19.56 -17.18 -13.70
CA ARG A 156 -20.70 -17.65 -12.89
C ARG A 156 -20.94 -16.82 -11.62
N ILE A 157 -19.92 -16.22 -11.05
CA ILE A 157 -20.02 -15.33 -9.88
C ILE A 157 -20.43 -13.94 -10.37
N ALA A 158 -19.73 -13.42 -11.38
CA ALA A 158 -19.99 -12.10 -11.95
C ALA A 158 -21.45 -11.94 -12.42
N SER A 159 -22.03 -12.97 -13.03
CA SER A 159 -23.45 -12.93 -13.47
C SER A 159 -24.46 -12.92 -12.32
N ARG A 160 -24.05 -13.32 -11.10
CA ARG A 160 -24.88 -13.37 -9.90
C ARG A 160 -24.80 -12.09 -9.06
N LEU A 161 -23.69 -11.37 -9.16
CA LEU A 161 -23.53 -10.07 -8.53
C LEU A 161 -24.30 -8.99 -9.32
N SER A 162 -24.93 -8.07 -8.61
CA SER A 162 -25.43 -6.83 -9.19
C SER A 162 -24.25 -5.95 -9.61
N GLY A 163 -24.37 -5.32 -10.79
CA GLY A 163 -23.35 -4.44 -11.37
C GLY A 163 -23.08 -3.13 -10.61
N ASN A 164 -23.48 -3.04 -9.34
CA ASN A 164 -23.31 -1.87 -8.51
C ASN A 164 -21.87 -1.79 -8.01
N THR A 165 -21.05 -1.02 -8.72
CA THR A 165 -19.65 -0.77 -8.33
C THR A 165 -19.44 0.72 -8.08
N LEU A 166 -18.88 1.05 -6.92
CA LEU A 166 -18.36 2.39 -6.63
C LEU A 166 -16.85 2.34 -6.59
N ARG A 167 -16.22 3.28 -7.29
CA ARG A 167 -14.76 3.42 -7.36
C ARG A 167 -14.34 4.73 -6.72
N ILE A 168 -13.51 4.63 -5.69
CA ILE A 168 -12.88 5.76 -5.05
C ILE A 168 -11.52 5.93 -5.73
N ILE A 169 -11.43 6.94 -6.58
CA ILE A 169 -10.19 7.28 -7.27
C ILE A 169 -9.51 8.35 -6.42
N PRO A 170 -8.31 8.11 -5.88
CA PRO A 170 -7.61 9.12 -5.13
C PRO A 170 -7.23 10.27 -6.06
N ASP A 171 -7.59 11.48 -5.67
CA ASP A 171 -7.05 12.68 -6.30
C ASP A 171 -5.64 12.89 -5.78
N LYS A 172 -4.65 12.66 -6.65
CA LYS A 172 -3.22 12.78 -6.34
C LYS A 172 -2.68 14.18 -6.62
N ALA A 173 -3.52 15.14 -7.03
CA ALA A 173 -3.10 16.52 -7.12
C ALA A 173 -2.58 16.99 -5.74
N PRO A 174 -1.39 17.61 -5.65
CA PRO A 174 -0.81 18.02 -4.37
C PRO A 174 -1.76 18.87 -3.52
N GLU A 175 -2.51 19.77 -4.14
CA GLU A 175 -3.47 20.65 -3.50
C GLU A 175 -4.60 19.85 -2.84
N LYS A 176 -5.07 18.80 -3.51
CA LYS A 176 -6.14 17.91 -3.02
C LYS A 176 -5.65 16.99 -1.92
N CYS A 177 -4.40 16.55 -2.00
CA CYS A 177 -3.74 15.81 -0.93
C CYS A 177 -3.49 16.68 0.30
N TRP A 178 -3.15 17.95 0.11
CA TRP A 178 -2.97 18.92 1.19
C TRP A 178 -4.31 19.23 1.86
N GLU A 179 -5.35 19.52 1.07
CA GLU A 179 -6.73 19.70 1.54
C GLU A 179 -7.21 18.46 2.33
N PHE A 180 -6.89 17.26 1.85
CA PHE A 180 -7.18 16.02 2.57
C PHE A 180 -6.51 16.00 3.96
N LEU A 181 -5.21 16.30 4.04
CA LEU A 181 -4.47 16.32 5.30
C LEU A 181 -5.04 17.36 6.27
N GLN A 182 -5.38 18.54 5.78
CA GLN A 182 -6.05 19.60 6.55
C GLN A 182 -7.39 19.11 7.11
N ASN A 183 -8.23 18.50 6.27
CA ASN A 183 -9.53 17.98 6.67
C ASN A 183 -9.44 16.81 7.67
N VAL A 184 -8.41 15.95 7.55
CA VAL A 184 -8.10 14.91 8.54
C VAL A 184 -7.84 15.55 9.89
N MET A 185 -6.95 16.54 9.95
CA MET A 185 -6.56 17.20 11.20
C MET A 185 -7.71 18.01 11.82
N GLU A 186 -8.45 18.75 11.01
CA GLU A 186 -9.62 19.49 11.46
C GLU A 186 -10.68 18.55 12.03
N THR A 187 -10.98 17.45 11.33
CA THR A 187 -11.97 16.48 11.80
C THR A 187 -11.47 15.73 13.03
N ALA A 188 -10.19 15.37 13.08
CA ALA A 188 -9.63 14.61 14.19
C ALA A 188 -9.62 15.40 15.51
N THR A 189 -9.45 16.71 15.41
CA THR A 189 -9.44 17.62 16.56
C THR A 189 -10.83 18.12 16.96
N LYS A 190 -11.90 17.76 16.22
CA LYS A 190 -13.29 18.09 16.61
C LYS A 190 -13.59 17.51 17.99
N GLY A 191 -13.92 18.42 18.92
CA GLY A 191 -14.22 18.07 20.31
C GLY A 191 -13.00 17.94 21.23
N ALA A 192 -11.81 18.33 20.79
CA ALA A 192 -10.69 18.69 21.66
C ALA A 192 -10.84 20.15 22.16
N PRO A 193 -10.09 20.61 23.17
CA PRO A 193 -10.09 22.02 23.57
C PRO A 193 -9.76 22.96 22.40
N LYS A 194 -10.37 24.15 22.35
CA LYS A 194 -10.13 25.13 21.26
C LYS A 194 -8.65 25.48 21.10
N THR A 195 -7.90 25.51 22.21
CA THR A 195 -6.45 25.70 22.19
C THR A 195 -5.74 24.61 21.39
N VAL A 196 -6.09 23.34 21.61
CA VAL A 196 -5.56 22.17 20.87
C VAL A 196 -5.95 22.22 19.40
N GLN A 197 -7.22 22.52 19.12
CA GLN A 197 -7.70 22.67 17.74
C GLN A 197 -6.91 23.75 16.98
N ASN A 198 -6.67 24.90 17.62
CA ASN A 198 -5.90 25.98 17.00
C ASN A 198 -4.42 25.63 16.86
N ALA A 199 -3.84 24.95 17.85
CA ALA A 199 -2.43 24.57 17.83
C ALA A 199 -2.12 23.55 16.74
N LEU A 200 -3.00 22.57 16.51
CA LEU A 200 -2.83 21.52 15.49
C LEU A 200 -3.39 21.91 14.11
N LYS A 201 -3.86 23.15 13.94
CA LYS A 201 -4.46 23.60 12.68
C LYS A 201 -3.38 23.88 11.62
N ILE A 202 -3.53 23.27 10.46
CA ILE A 202 -2.64 23.48 9.32
C ILE A 202 -3.12 24.70 8.52
N ASN A 203 -2.59 25.88 8.82
CA ASN A 203 -2.93 27.17 8.18
C ASN A 203 -1.76 27.80 7.40
N PHE A 204 -0.82 26.99 6.92
CA PHE A 204 0.35 27.45 6.18
C PHE A 204 0.40 26.79 4.80
N GLU A 205 1.30 27.30 3.96
CA GLU A 205 1.47 26.83 2.59
C GLU A 205 2.04 25.41 2.55
N MET A 206 1.67 24.68 1.51
CA MET A 206 2.13 23.32 1.29
C MET A 206 3.66 23.29 1.09
N PRO A 207 4.43 22.47 1.85
CA PRO A 207 5.86 22.37 1.67
C PRO A 207 6.26 21.91 0.27
N VAL A 208 7.35 22.46 -0.27
CA VAL A 208 7.81 22.24 -1.67
C VAL A 208 7.97 20.76 -2.02
N ASN A 209 8.37 19.91 -1.09
CA ASN A 209 8.60 18.47 -1.33
C ASN A 209 7.35 17.58 -1.14
N PHE A 210 6.21 18.15 -0.74
CA PHE A 210 5.00 17.39 -0.43
C PHE A 210 4.44 16.62 -1.65
N TYR A 211 4.66 17.11 -2.87
CA TYR A 211 4.22 16.43 -4.10
C TYR A 211 4.77 15.00 -4.22
N GLN A 212 5.92 14.70 -3.61
CA GLN A 212 6.51 13.36 -3.65
C GLN A 212 5.69 12.36 -2.83
N ILE A 213 5.16 12.78 -1.68
CA ILE A 213 4.24 11.98 -0.86
C ILE A 213 2.96 11.68 -1.65
N CYS A 214 2.45 12.66 -2.40
CA CYS A 214 1.24 12.56 -3.20
C CYS A 214 1.35 11.49 -4.31
N ARG A 215 2.56 11.24 -4.81
CA ARG A 215 2.83 10.19 -5.81
C ARG A 215 2.81 8.79 -5.20
N GLY A 216 3.05 8.67 -3.90
CA GLY A 216 3.05 7.41 -3.16
C GLY A 216 1.76 6.60 -3.32
N ASN A 217 1.87 5.28 -3.11
CA ASN A 217 0.72 4.38 -3.06
C ASN A 217 0.90 3.47 -1.82
N PRO A 218 -0.03 3.50 -0.85
CA PRO A 218 -1.29 4.25 -0.80
C PRO A 218 -1.15 5.71 -0.36
N VAL A 219 -1.66 6.66 -1.16
CA VAL A 219 -1.57 8.11 -0.85
C VAL A 219 -2.30 8.49 0.43
N TYR A 220 -3.58 8.15 0.58
CA TYR A 220 -4.36 8.51 1.78
C TYR A 220 -3.87 7.80 3.04
N GLY A 221 -3.31 6.59 2.90
CA GLY A 221 -2.64 5.90 4.01
C GLY A 221 -1.42 6.69 4.50
N ASN A 222 -0.56 7.13 3.57
CA ASN A 222 0.61 7.93 3.90
C ASN A 222 0.23 9.27 4.55
N LEU A 223 -0.80 9.95 4.04
CA LEU A 223 -1.27 11.22 4.61
C LEU A 223 -1.81 11.05 6.04
N LYS A 224 -2.52 9.96 6.33
CA LYS A 224 -2.96 9.64 7.70
C LYS A 224 -1.79 9.31 8.63
N LEU A 225 -0.74 8.66 8.12
CA LEU A 225 0.47 8.40 8.91
C LEU A 225 1.20 9.70 9.26
N ILE A 226 1.29 10.64 8.32
CA ILE A 226 1.85 11.98 8.57
C ILE A 226 1.01 12.72 9.61
N ALA A 227 -0.32 12.68 9.51
CA ALA A 227 -1.21 13.26 10.53
C ALA A 227 -0.97 12.64 11.92
N LYS A 228 -0.79 11.32 11.99
CA LYS A 228 -0.46 10.61 13.24
C LYS A 228 0.89 11.07 13.81
N GLU A 229 1.93 11.07 12.99
CA GLU A 229 3.29 11.47 13.40
C GLU A 229 3.34 12.91 13.88
N LEU A 230 2.60 13.81 13.21
CA LEU A 230 2.44 15.17 13.68
C LEU A 230 1.91 15.23 15.12
N VAL A 231 0.83 14.50 15.40
CA VAL A 231 0.22 14.50 16.74
C VAL A 231 1.14 13.87 17.78
N ASP A 232 1.81 12.78 17.43
CA ASP A 232 2.79 12.11 18.30
C ASP A 232 3.96 13.04 18.64
N ILE A 233 4.59 13.67 17.64
CA ILE A 233 5.72 14.58 17.86
C ILE A 233 5.28 15.82 18.62
N PHE A 234 4.13 16.43 18.25
CA PHE A 234 3.61 17.59 18.97
C PHE A 234 3.33 17.29 20.44
N PHE A 235 2.88 16.06 20.74
CA PHE A 235 2.68 15.59 22.11
C PHE A 235 4.00 15.43 22.86
N ASP A 236 4.97 14.72 22.26
CA ASP A 236 6.26 14.39 22.87
C ASP A 236 7.09 15.66 23.15
N GLU A 237 7.08 16.60 22.21
CA GLU A 237 7.74 17.91 22.31
C GLU A 237 6.93 18.91 23.17
N LYS A 238 5.84 18.48 23.81
CA LYS A 238 4.98 19.31 24.68
C LYS A 238 4.51 20.61 24.01
N GLY A 239 4.34 20.57 22.69
CA GLY A 239 3.99 21.70 21.83
C GLY A 239 5.01 22.84 21.85
N GLU A 240 6.30 22.53 22.00
CA GLU A 240 7.40 23.49 21.81
C GLU A 240 7.68 23.75 20.33
N LEU A 241 7.56 22.73 19.48
CA LEU A 241 7.64 22.86 18.03
C LEU A 241 6.30 23.29 17.43
N SER A 242 6.36 24.16 16.42
CA SER A 242 5.20 24.51 15.62
C SER A 242 4.81 23.34 14.69
N VAL A 243 3.53 23.28 14.31
CA VAL A 243 3.02 22.29 13.33
C VAL A 243 3.75 22.38 11.99
N GLU A 244 4.16 23.59 11.58
CA GLU A 244 4.92 23.82 10.35
C GLU A 244 6.31 23.19 10.41
N GLU A 245 7.03 23.37 11.50
CA GLU A 245 8.34 22.75 11.72
C GLU A 245 8.22 21.22 11.74
N ILE A 246 7.25 20.68 12.49
CA ILE A 246 7.01 19.25 12.58
C ILE A 246 6.67 18.67 11.21
N LEU A 247 5.73 19.26 10.46
CA LEU A 247 5.38 18.76 9.12
C LEU A 247 6.55 18.85 8.16
N THR A 248 7.30 19.94 8.18
CA THR A 248 8.48 20.09 7.32
C THR A 248 9.51 19.01 7.63
N GLN A 249 9.76 18.72 8.90
CA GLN A 249 10.65 17.64 9.33
C GLN A 249 10.14 16.27 8.92
N VAL A 250 8.89 15.93 9.24
CA VAL A 250 8.28 14.63 8.89
C VAL A 250 8.27 14.41 7.37
N ILE A 251 7.92 15.43 6.60
CA ILE A 251 7.95 15.38 5.13
C ILE A 251 9.39 15.18 4.66
N LYS A 252 10.35 15.96 5.19
CA LYS A 252 11.77 15.84 4.84
C LYS A 252 12.34 14.47 5.20
N GLU A 253 11.97 13.89 6.32
CA GLU A 253 12.40 12.54 6.72
C GLU A 253 11.83 11.51 5.76
N ARG A 254 10.52 11.57 5.46
CA ARG A 254 9.85 10.63 4.55
C ARG A 254 10.24 10.77 3.08
N VAL A 255 10.65 11.96 2.66
CA VAL A 255 11.15 12.26 1.32
C VAL A 255 12.67 12.01 1.23
N GLY A 256 13.40 12.32 2.29
CA GLY A 256 14.86 12.34 2.35
C GLY A 256 15.49 11.05 2.86
N THR A 257 14.74 10.12 3.44
CA THR A 257 15.19 8.71 3.50
C THR A 257 14.92 8.09 2.14
N ASP A 258 15.90 8.20 1.25
CA ASP A 258 16.00 7.20 0.22
C ASP A 258 16.27 5.86 0.95
N ILE A 259 15.24 5.02 1.09
CA ILE A 259 15.37 3.66 1.64
C ILE A 259 16.49 2.93 0.89
N TYR A 260 16.76 3.31 -0.36
CA TYR A 260 17.85 2.78 -1.16
C TYR A 260 19.22 3.32 -0.75
N ASP A 261 19.38 4.53 -0.20
CA ASP A 261 20.67 5.00 0.33
C ASP A 261 21.09 4.18 1.57
N GLU A 262 20.14 3.88 2.47
CA GLU A 262 20.38 2.99 3.59
C GLU A 262 20.68 1.56 3.11
N LEU A 263 19.90 1.04 2.14
CA LEU A 263 20.14 -0.29 1.58
C LEU A 263 21.48 -0.36 0.80
N LEU A 264 21.90 0.72 0.15
CA LEU A 264 23.18 0.82 -0.55
C LEU A 264 24.37 0.82 0.41
N ASP A 265 24.19 1.34 1.63
CA ASP A 265 25.19 1.26 2.69
C ASP A 265 25.19 -0.14 3.38
N MET A 266 24.19 -0.99 3.11
CA MET A 266 24.08 -2.37 3.60
C MET A 266 24.52 -3.47 2.62
N ILE A 267 24.98 -3.13 1.42
CA ILE A 267 25.45 -4.10 0.43
C ILE A 267 26.98 -4.13 0.35
N THR A 268 27.52 -5.30 0.02
CA THR A 268 28.97 -5.49 -0.15
C THR A 268 29.45 -4.99 -1.51
N ASP A 269 30.75 -4.75 -1.67
CA ASP A 269 31.34 -4.37 -2.97
C ASP A 269 31.05 -5.40 -4.07
N ARG A 270 30.95 -6.69 -3.71
CA ARG A 270 30.59 -7.76 -4.65
C ARG A 270 29.15 -7.63 -5.13
N GLN A 271 28.23 -7.41 -4.19
CA GLN A 271 26.81 -7.18 -4.46
C GLN A 271 26.59 -5.91 -5.29
N PHE A 272 27.34 -4.85 -4.99
CA PHE A 272 27.35 -3.62 -5.76
C PHE A 272 27.81 -3.85 -7.21
N GLY A 273 28.90 -4.61 -7.43
CA GLY A 273 29.33 -5.02 -8.76
C GLY A 273 28.31 -5.88 -9.52
N LEU A 274 27.49 -6.67 -8.82
CA LEU A 274 26.38 -7.40 -9.43
C LEU A 274 25.26 -6.47 -9.91
N LEU A 275 24.89 -5.47 -9.11
CA LEU A 275 23.90 -4.46 -9.50
C LEU A 275 24.37 -3.68 -10.74
N MET A 276 25.66 -3.35 -10.84
CA MET A 276 26.27 -2.74 -12.02
C MET A 276 26.10 -3.58 -13.28
N CYS A 277 26.47 -4.85 -13.21
CA CYS A 277 26.39 -5.75 -14.34
C CYS A 277 24.96 -5.93 -14.83
N ALA A 278 24.02 -5.98 -13.90
CA ALA A 278 22.62 -6.08 -14.23
C ALA A 278 22.05 -4.77 -14.81
N ALA A 279 22.46 -3.59 -14.32
CA ALA A 279 22.08 -2.30 -14.91
C ALA A 279 22.55 -2.16 -16.38
N ILE A 280 23.83 -2.48 -16.65
CA ILE A 280 24.41 -2.52 -18.01
C ILE A 280 23.65 -3.49 -18.92
N LYS A 281 23.12 -4.59 -18.37
CA LYS A 281 22.29 -5.53 -19.14
C LYS A 281 20.87 -5.06 -19.38
N THR A 282 20.25 -4.39 -18.41
CA THR A 282 18.89 -3.88 -18.58
C THR A 282 18.81 -2.75 -19.60
N GLU A 283 19.87 -1.96 -19.77
CA GLU A 283 19.98 -0.98 -20.87
C GLU A 283 20.04 -1.66 -22.25
N ARG A 284 20.52 -2.90 -22.32
CA ARG A 284 20.86 -3.57 -23.59
C ARG A 284 19.86 -4.62 -24.06
N VAL A 285 19.10 -5.27 -23.17
CA VAL A 285 18.36 -6.50 -23.54
C VAL A 285 16.91 -6.50 -23.07
N HIS A 286 16.61 -6.63 -21.77
CA HIS A 286 15.24 -6.61 -21.21
C HIS A 286 15.27 -6.52 -19.67
N LEU A 287 14.12 -6.20 -19.05
CA LEU A 287 13.93 -6.18 -17.60
C LEU A 287 14.08 -7.55 -16.92
N PHE A 288 13.92 -8.62 -17.68
CA PHE A 288 14.06 -9.99 -17.20
C PHE A 288 15.26 -10.63 -17.89
N PHE A 289 16.15 -11.23 -17.12
CA PHE A 289 17.31 -11.93 -17.66
C PHE A 289 17.64 -13.20 -16.86
N PRO A 290 18.21 -14.23 -17.51
CA PRO A 290 18.62 -15.44 -16.80
C PRO A 290 19.72 -15.16 -15.77
N CYS A 291 19.65 -15.81 -14.60
CA CYS A 291 20.62 -15.58 -13.52
C CYS A 291 22.09 -15.85 -13.97
N ARG A 292 22.29 -16.89 -14.79
CA ARG A 292 23.60 -17.25 -15.37
C ARG A 292 24.21 -16.16 -16.26
N TYR A 293 23.38 -15.33 -16.87
CA TYR A 293 23.85 -14.23 -17.71
C TYR A 293 24.44 -13.12 -16.84
N LEU A 294 23.83 -12.84 -15.69
CA LEU A 294 24.39 -11.91 -14.72
C LEU A 294 25.76 -12.40 -14.22
N TYR A 295 25.90 -13.69 -13.93
CA TYR A 295 27.18 -14.26 -13.52
C TYR A 295 28.25 -14.14 -14.61
N SER A 296 27.87 -14.40 -15.86
CA SER A 296 28.77 -14.28 -17.01
C SER A 296 29.22 -12.84 -17.22
N GLU A 297 28.32 -11.88 -17.05
CA GLU A 297 28.65 -10.47 -17.16
C GLU A 297 29.50 -9.98 -15.99
N TYR A 298 29.21 -10.44 -14.77
CA TYR A 298 30.04 -10.18 -13.60
C TYR A 298 31.47 -10.69 -13.78
N LYS A 299 31.62 -11.92 -14.31
CA LYS A 299 32.94 -12.46 -14.66
C LYS A 299 33.66 -11.61 -15.70
N ARG A 300 32.96 -11.08 -16.69
CA ARG A 300 33.57 -10.15 -17.67
C ARG A 300 33.98 -8.85 -17.00
N PHE A 301 33.09 -8.29 -16.19
CA PHE A 301 33.30 -7.06 -15.44
C PHE A 301 34.55 -7.15 -14.58
N ILE A 302 34.67 -8.12 -13.68
CA ILE A 302 35.84 -8.25 -12.78
C ILE A 302 37.15 -8.51 -13.51
N ASN A 303 37.09 -9.03 -14.74
CA ASN A 303 38.26 -9.29 -15.58
C ASN A 303 38.68 -8.07 -16.43
N LEU A 304 37.89 -6.98 -16.44
CA LEU A 304 38.27 -5.74 -17.10
C LEU A 304 39.57 -5.18 -16.50
N THR A 305 40.43 -4.66 -17.37
CA THR A 305 41.66 -3.97 -16.98
C THR A 305 41.31 -2.74 -16.15
N GLY A 306 41.91 -2.60 -14.96
CA GLY A 306 41.69 -1.44 -14.08
C GLY A 306 40.89 -1.70 -12.81
N ILE A 307 40.38 -2.93 -12.57
CA ILE A 307 39.73 -3.27 -11.30
C ILE A 307 40.77 -3.81 -10.30
N PRO A 308 41.13 -3.08 -9.23
CA PRO A 308 42.06 -3.55 -8.21
C PRO A 308 41.42 -4.58 -7.28
N HIS A 309 42.24 -5.35 -6.57
CA HIS A 309 41.82 -6.39 -5.63
C HIS A 309 40.81 -7.38 -6.23
N ARG A 310 41.05 -7.83 -7.48
CA ARG A 310 40.24 -8.87 -8.16
C ARG A 310 40.00 -10.10 -7.28
N SER A 311 40.94 -10.44 -6.40
CA SER A 311 40.81 -11.51 -5.42
C SER A 311 39.61 -11.34 -4.49
N ASN A 312 39.29 -10.10 -4.10
CA ASN A 312 38.23 -9.77 -3.14
C ASN A 312 36.86 -9.70 -3.82
N LEU A 313 36.85 -9.36 -5.12
CA LEU A 313 35.65 -9.37 -5.98
C LEU A 313 35.45 -10.71 -6.69
N TYR A 314 36.38 -11.66 -6.54
CA TYR A 314 36.23 -12.97 -7.14
C TYR A 314 35.10 -13.73 -6.46
N MET A 315 34.27 -14.36 -7.28
CA MET A 315 33.13 -15.12 -6.81
C MET A 315 33.07 -16.46 -7.53
N ASP A 316 33.12 -17.53 -6.75
CA ASP A 316 32.66 -18.83 -7.22
C ASP A 316 31.13 -18.84 -7.40
N GLU A 317 30.62 -19.92 -7.99
CA GLU A 317 29.19 -20.02 -8.30
C GLU A 317 28.33 -20.04 -7.03
N HIS A 318 28.85 -20.60 -5.93
CA HIS A 318 28.16 -20.65 -4.65
C HIS A 318 28.02 -19.26 -4.00
N SER A 319 29.12 -18.49 -3.97
CA SER A 319 29.13 -17.11 -3.46
C SER A 319 28.27 -16.20 -4.32
N PHE A 320 28.23 -16.43 -5.63
CA PHE A 320 27.34 -15.72 -6.55
C PHE A 320 25.87 -15.99 -6.23
N GLU A 321 25.47 -17.25 -6.07
CA GLU A 321 24.09 -17.57 -5.69
C GLU A 321 23.70 -16.98 -4.33
N ALA A 322 24.61 -16.96 -3.37
CA ALA A 322 24.39 -16.37 -2.05
C ALA A 322 24.16 -14.85 -2.12
N ASP A 323 25.07 -14.11 -2.79
CA ASP A 323 24.96 -12.66 -2.92
C ASP A 323 23.73 -12.25 -3.75
N VAL A 324 23.37 -13.02 -4.79
CA VAL A 324 22.13 -12.78 -5.57
C VAL A 324 20.89 -13.04 -4.71
N ARG A 325 20.86 -14.09 -3.90
CA ARG A 325 19.74 -14.35 -2.98
C ARG A 325 19.58 -13.24 -1.96
N ASP A 326 20.67 -12.73 -1.42
CA ASP A 326 20.65 -11.61 -0.48
C ASP A 326 20.13 -10.32 -1.16
N LEU A 327 20.55 -10.05 -2.40
CA LEU A 327 20.01 -8.93 -3.19
C LEU A 327 18.51 -9.11 -3.53
N VAL A 328 18.04 -10.34 -3.76
CA VAL A 328 16.60 -10.63 -3.91
C VAL A 328 15.86 -10.40 -2.60
N TYR A 329 16.43 -10.82 -1.46
CA TYR A 329 15.87 -10.58 -0.13
C TYR A 329 15.75 -9.10 0.20
N LYS A 330 16.81 -8.33 -0.10
CA LYS A 330 16.86 -6.85 -0.02
C LYS A 330 16.02 -6.14 -1.10
N LYS A 331 15.31 -6.90 -1.94
CA LYS A 331 14.36 -6.43 -2.98
C LYS A 331 14.99 -5.64 -4.13
N PHE A 332 16.30 -5.71 -4.33
CA PHE A 332 16.95 -5.16 -5.53
C PHE A 332 16.58 -5.96 -6.79
N PHE A 333 16.29 -7.26 -6.64
CA PHE A 333 15.81 -8.13 -7.72
C PHE A 333 14.49 -8.81 -7.35
N GLY A 334 13.62 -9.00 -8.34
CA GLY A 334 12.65 -10.09 -8.35
C GLY A 334 13.31 -11.37 -8.89
N ALA A 335 12.83 -12.55 -8.49
CA ALA A 335 13.40 -13.82 -8.93
C ALA A 335 12.33 -14.87 -9.27
N LYS A 336 12.60 -15.68 -10.29
CA LYS A 336 11.87 -16.91 -10.59
C LYS A 336 12.74 -18.11 -10.22
N TYR A 337 12.14 -19.07 -9.53
CA TYR A 337 12.83 -20.25 -9.00
C TYR A 337 12.45 -21.52 -9.77
N GLN A 338 13.39 -22.47 -9.82
CA GLN A 338 13.16 -23.86 -10.18
C GLN A 338 13.82 -24.74 -9.12
N GLY A 339 13.02 -25.35 -8.25
CA GLY A 339 13.53 -25.91 -6.99
C GLY A 339 14.14 -24.80 -6.12
N SER A 340 15.36 -25.02 -5.61
CA SER A 340 16.11 -24.04 -4.82
C SER A 340 16.93 -23.04 -5.65
N ARG A 341 16.98 -23.20 -6.98
CA ARG A 341 17.83 -22.38 -7.87
C ARG A 341 17.07 -21.20 -8.45
N ILE A 342 17.73 -20.05 -8.52
CA ILE A 342 17.22 -18.87 -9.21
C ILE A 342 17.51 -19.02 -10.70
N ILE A 343 16.48 -19.15 -11.52
CA ILE A 343 16.62 -19.34 -12.98
C ILE A 343 16.52 -18.04 -13.74
N MET A 344 15.73 -17.08 -13.25
CA MET A 344 15.58 -15.75 -13.84
C MET A 344 15.57 -14.70 -12.76
N LEU A 345 16.16 -13.56 -13.10
CA LEU A 345 16.07 -12.33 -12.34
C LEU A 345 15.19 -11.35 -13.12
N CYS A 346 14.39 -10.61 -12.37
CA CYS A 346 13.68 -9.44 -12.84
C CYS A 346 14.33 -8.25 -12.16
N TRP A 347 14.84 -7.31 -12.96
CA TRP A 347 15.17 -6.00 -12.43
C TRP A 347 13.85 -5.32 -12.04
N ASN A 348 13.64 -5.12 -10.74
CA ASN A 348 12.40 -4.52 -10.25
C ASN A 348 12.46 -3.02 -10.54
N LEU A 349 12.04 -2.60 -11.74
CA LEU A 349 11.92 -1.19 -12.12
C LEU A 349 10.74 -0.55 -11.38
N ASN A 350 11.02 -0.11 -10.16
CA ASN A 350 10.43 1.12 -9.63
C ASN A 350 11.36 1.87 -8.65
N PRO A 351 12.70 1.88 -8.85
CA PRO A 351 13.49 3.01 -8.36
C PRO A 351 14.44 3.64 -9.39
N LEU A 352 14.58 3.14 -10.62
CA LEU A 352 15.37 3.85 -11.64
C LEU A 352 14.50 4.86 -12.40
N GLN A 353 14.02 5.89 -11.71
CA GLN A 353 14.24 7.21 -12.30
C GLN A 353 15.74 7.42 -12.15
N LEU A 354 16.44 7.32 -13.27
CA LEU A 354 17.89 7.40 -13.40
C LEU A 354 18.48 8.42 -12.41
N ILE A 355 19.02 7.86 -11.34
CA ILE A 355 20.04 8.40 -10.44
C ILE A 355 19.85 9.89 -10.10
N GLU A 356 19.26 10.17 -8.93
CA GLU A 356 19.46 11.48 -8.30
C GLU A 356 20.95 11.82 -8.35
N PRO A 357 21.34 13.05 -8.70
CA PRO A 357 22.73 13.45 -8.83
C PRO A 357 23.58 13.03 -7.61
N ALA A 358 23.00 13.05 -6.40
CA ALA A 358 23.65 12.62 -5.17
C ALA A 358 23.99 11.12 -5.12
N VAL A 359 23.09 10.23 -5.54
CA VAL A 359 23.37 8.78 -5.62
C VAL A 359 24.38 8.51 -6.74
N ARG A 360 24.30 9.25 -7.86
CA ARG A 360 25.28 9.19 -8.96
C ARG A 360 26.63 9.65 -8.48
N GLU A 361 26.69 10.70 -7.67
CA GLU A 361 27.92 11.26 -7.11
C GLU A 361 28.49 10.42 -5.98
N LYS A 362 27.67 9.74 -5.16
CA LYS A 362 28.13 8.76 -4.15
C LYS A 362 28.64 7.47 -4.83
N PHE A 363 27.96 7.04 -5.90
CA PHE A 363 28.33 5.92 -6.77
C PHE A 363 29.58 6.22 -7.60
N VAL A 364 29.63 7.41 -8.21
CA VAL A 364 30.80 7.90 -8.94
C VAL A 364 31.91 8.13 -7.93
N SER A 365 31.76 8.78 -6.78
CA SER A 365 32.86 8.99 -5.82
C SER A 365 33.43 7.69 -5.24
N LYS A 366 32.59 6.69 -4.88
CA LYS A 366 33.07 5.36 -4.47
C LYS A 366 33.87 4.66 -5.58
N ILE A 367 33.54 4.90 -6.86
CA ILE A 367 34.25 4.34 -8.03
C ILE A 367 35.34 5.30 -8.56
N SER A 368 35.25 6.60 -8.35
CA SER A 368 36.05 7.65 -8.99
C SER A 368 37.28 7.94 -8.17
N HIS A 369 37.25 7.73 -6.86
CA HIS A 369 38.49 7.49 -6.11
C HIS A 369 39.29 6.29 -6.68
N PHE A 370 38.60 5.30 -7.27
CA PHE A 370 39.22 4.14 -7.93
C PHE A 370 39.58 4.39 -9.41
N VAL A 371 38.86 5.25 -10.13
CA VAL A 371 39.01 5.51 -11.58
C VAL A 371 39.84 6.76 -11.88
N ASP A 372 39.77 7.81 -11.05
CA ASP A 372 40.43 9.11 -11.26
C ASP A 372 41.93 9.06 -10.95
N GLU A 373 42.41 8.14 -10.10
CA GLU A 373 43.86 8.00 -9.89
C GLU A 373 44.58 7.32 -11.08
N ARG A 374 43.89 6.51 -11.91
CA ARG A 374 44.56 5.61 -12.88
C ARG A 374 43.70 5.35 -14.13
N GLY A 375 43.56 6.38 -14.96
CA GLY A 375 42.66 6.40 -16.11
C GLY A 375 42.90 5.37 -17.22
N GLN A 376 41.87 5.13 -18.03
CA GLN A 376 41.96 4.74 -19.44
C GLN A 376 40.63 4.98 -20.18
N ASN A 377 40.74 5.32 -21.48
CA ASN A 377 39.70 5.76 -22.42
C ASN A 377 38.46 4.84 -22.56
N ASN A 378 38.44 3.64 -21.97
CA ASN A 378 37.35 2.67 -22.12
C ASN A 378 36.10 3.00 -21.29
N PHE A 379 36.20 3.82 -20.25
CA PHE A 379 35.06 4.24 -19.43
C PHE A 379 34.31 5.47 -19.97
N MET A 380 34.92 6.25 -20.87
CA MET A 380 34.24 7.37 -21.57
C MET A 380 33.09 6.87 -22.46
N ASN A 381 33.18 5.65 -22.99
CA ASN A 381 32.14 5.05 -23.84
C ASN A 381 30.92 4.52 -23.07
N LEU A 382 30.95 4.54 -21.73
CA LEU A 382 29.79 4.21 -20.86
C LEU A 382 29.03 5.47 -20.39
N ARG A 383 29.48 6.67 -20.78
CA ARG A 383 28.86 7.96 -20.40
C ARG A 383 27.88 8.52 -21.45
N VAL A 384 27.51 7.77 -22.48
CA VAL A 384 26.54 8.18 -23.51
C VAL A 384 25.20 7.50 -23.29
#